data_AF-A0A2T0XIF2-F1
#
_entry.id   AF-A0A2T0XIF2-F1
#
_cell.length_a   1.000
_cell.length_b   1.000
_cell.length_c   1.000
_cell.angle_alpha   90.00
_cell.angle_beta   90.00
_cell.angle_gamma   90.00
#
_symmetry.space_group_name_H-M   'P 1'
#
loop_
_entity.id
_entity.type
_entity.pdbx_description
1 polymer ?
#
loop_
_entity_poly.entity_id
_entity_poly.type
_entity_poly.pdbx_seq_one_letter_code
_entity_poly.pdbx_strand_id
1 'polypeptide(L)'
;MMDAVVGKMIEQLNSSVFVLIAILCVSFWIVYRVGKWTETFSNHSKKIESSEINHQSLYQSIAHITAKVDLIYCNTLKNPVVMARSPVSLTETGIQANGVIGLDAVLQREFSKLEGLVGKNIPTTSYDIQTESMRVADKCFTQLLTDAELNRAKDFAFKTGLRLEDLSSILGVLLQNELLKQRNICL
;
A
#
# COMPACT_ATOMS: atom_id res chain seq x y z
N MET A 1 24.49 -6.14 -76.27
CA MET A 1 25.42 -4.98 -76.31
C MET A 1 26.19 -4.84 -75.00
N MET A 2 25.56 -5.00 -73.83
CA MET A 2 26.25 -5.04 -72.52
C MET A 2 27.24 -6.21 -72.39
N ASP A 3 26.92 -7.42 -72.89
CA ASP A 3 27.83 -8.58 -72.77
C ASP A 3 29.16 -8.41 -73.51
N ALA A 4 29.15 -7.70 -74.66
CA ALA A 4 30.35 -7.42 -75.43
C ALA A 4 31.24 -6.35 -74.77
N VAL A 5 30.63 -5.40 -74.05
CA VAL A 5 31.35 -4.37 -73.29
C VAL A 5 31.96 -4.97 -72.02
N VAL A 6 31.22 -5.85 -71.34
CA VAL A 6 31.71 -6.58 -70.16
C VAL A 6 32.84 -7.54 -70.54
N GLY A 7 32.72 -8.27 -71.66
CA GLY A 7 33.77 -9.16 -72.17
C GLY A 7 35.07 -8.43 -72.48
N LYS A 8 35.01 -7.28 -73.16
CA LYS A 8 36.20 -6.46 -73.46
C LYS A 8 36.84 -5.81 -72.24
N MET A 9 36.03 -5.48 -71.22
CA MET A 9 36.58 -4.99 -69.94
C MET A 9 37.34 -6.10 -69.21
N ILE A 10 36.80 -7.33 -69.16
CA ILE A 10 37.43 -8.47 -68.51
C ILE A 10 38.79 -8.82 -69.15
N GLU A 11 38.90 -8.70 -70.48
CA GLU A 11 40.14 -9.00 -71.22
C GLU A 11 41.26 -7.96 -71.03
N GLN A 12 40.92 -6.71 -70.74
CA GLN A 12 41.90 -5.64 -70.47
C GLN A 12 42.26 -5.49 -68.98
N LEU A 13 41.56 -6.19 -68.09
CA LEU A 13 41.78 -6.12 -66.65
C LEU A 13 42.88 -7.12 -66.24
N ASN A 14 44.06 -6.60 -65.93
CA ASN A 14 45.10 -7.37 -65.23
C ASN A 14 44.53 -7.94 -63.92
N SER A 15 44.92 -9.18 -63.57
CA SER A 15 44.48 -9.91 -62.36
C SER A 15 44.42 -9.05 -61.08
N SER A 16 45.34 -8.10 -60.94
CA SER A 16 45.40 -7.11 -59.85
C SER A 16 44.13 -6.24 -59.72
N VAL A 17 43.53 -5.79 -60.82
CA VAL A 17 42.33 -4.93 -60.78
C VAL A 17 41.09 -5.72 -60.36
N PHE A 18 41.01 -6.99 -60.76
CA PHE A 18 39.93 -7.88 -60.31
C PHE A 18 40.02 -8.16 -58.80
N VAL A 19 41.23 -8.40 -58.28
CA VAL A 19 41.48 -8.56 -56.84
C VAL A 19 41.08 -7.30 -56.07
N LEU A 20 41.38 -6.12 -56.60
CA LEU A 20 41.04 -4.84 -55.97
C LEU A 20 39.52 -4.61 -55.89
N ILE A 21 38.78 -4.93 -56.96
CA ILE A 21 37.31 -4.87 -56.97
C ILE A 21 36.70 -5.88 -55.98
N ALA A 22 37.24 -7.10 -55.92
CA ALA A 22 36.78 -8.11 -54.97
C ALA A 22 36.96 -7.65 -53.51
N ILE A 23 38.10 -7.06 -53.16
CA ILE A 23 38.36 -6.51 -51.82
C ILE A 23 37.41 -5.34 -51.51
N LEU A 24 37.10 -4.49 -52.50
CA LEU A 24 36.15 -3.39 -52.33
C LEU A 24 34.73 -3.92 -52.07
N CYS A 25 34.29 -4.92 -52.81
CA CYS A 25 32.98 -5.54 -52.59
C CYS A 25 32.87 -6.23 -51.23
N VAL A 26 33.93 -6.93 -50.80
CA VAL A 26 33.97 -7.59 -49.49
C VAL A 26 33.96 -6.56 -48.36
N SER A 27 34.76 -5.49 -48.47
CA SER A 27 34.78 -4.43 -47.44
C SER A 27 33.43 -3.73 -47.34
N PHE A 28 32.78 -3.43 -48.46
CA PHE A 28 31.42 -2.87 -48.48
C PHE A 28 30.39 -3.81 -47.83
N TRP A 29 30.48 -5.12 -48.12
CA TRP A 29 29.58 -6.12 -47.55
C TRP A 29 29.73 -6.25 -46.03
N ILE A 30 30.97 -6.20 -45.53
CA ILE A 30 31.26 -6.24 -44.09
C ILE A 30 30.67 -5.00 -43.40
N VAL A 31 30.93 -3.80 -43.93
CA VAL A 31 30.42 -2.55 -43.36
C VAL A 31 28.89 -2.54 -43.34
N TYR A 32 28.26 -2.96 -44.44
CA TYR A 32 26.79 -3.07 -44.52
C TYR A 32 26.22 -4.04 -43.47
N ARG A 33 26.85 -5.21 -43.29
CA ARG A 33 26.37 -6.22 -42.35
C ARG A 33 26.56 -5.81 -40.90
N VAL A 34 27.70 -5.18 -40.58
CA VAL A 34 27.97 -4.62 -39.25
C VAL A 34 26.99 -3.50 -38.94
N GLY A 35 26.73 -2.58 -39.87
CA GLY A 35 25.75 -1.51 -39.69
C GLY A 35 24.35 -2.03 -39.36
N LYS A 36 23.88 -3.05 -40.10
CA LYS A 36 22.57 -3.67 -39.87
C LYS A 36 22.46 -4.40 -38.53
N TRP A 37 23.56 -5.02 -38.07
CA TRP A 37 23.62 -5.64 -36.74
C TRP A 37 23.59 -4.61 -35.60
N THR A 38 24.35 -3.52 -35.73
CA THR A 38 24.36 -2.43 -34.74
C THR A 38 22.99 -1.77 -34.60
N GLU A 39 22.29 -1.56 -35.72
CA GLU A 39 20.94 -0.99 -35.73
C GLU A 39 19.91 -1.93 -35.07
N THR A 40 20.02 -3.24 -35.31
CA THR A 40 19.16 -4.24 -34.68
C THR A 40 19.39 -4.34 -33.17
N PHE A 41 20.64 -4.24 -32.72
CA PHE A 41 20.99 -4.22 -31.29
C PHE A 41 20.51 -2.93 -30.62
N SER A 42 20.71 -1.77 -31.26
CA SER A 42 20.23 -0.48 -30.74
C SER A 42 18.71 -0.46 -30.55
N ASN A 43 17.96 -1.04 -31.50
CA ASN A 43 16.50 -1.13 -31.39
C ASN A 43 16.04 -2.09 -30.28
N HIS A 44 16.79 -3.16 -29.99
CA HIS A 44 16.49 -4.06 -28.87
C HIS A 44 16.82 -3.42 -27.51
N SER A 45 17.95 -2.71 -27.39
CA SER A 45 18.31 -1.98 -26.16
C SER A 45 17.28 -0.89 -25.81
N LYS A 46 16.81 -0.12 -26.80
CA LYS A 46 15.75 0.88 -26.61
C LYS A 46 14.43 0.27 -26.11
N LYS A 47 14.09 -0.94 -26.59
CA LYS A 47 12.88 -1.65 -26.15
C LYS A 47 12.99 -2.13 -24.70
N ILE A 48 14.17 -2.58 -24.28
CA ILE A 48 14.44 -2.98 -22.89
C ILE A 48 14.40 -1.77 -21.96
N GLU A 49 15.05 -0.66 -22.32
CA GLU A 49 14.97 0.60 -21.55
C GLU A 49 13.52 1.11 -21.43
N SER A 50 12.74 1.04 -22.51
CA SER A 50 11.32 1.44 -22.47
C SER A 50 10.48 0.56 -21.53
N SER A 51 10.85 -0.73 -21.40
CA SER A 51 10.19 -1.65 -20.47
C SER A 51 10.58 -1.37 -19.02
N GLU A 52 11.85 -1.06 -18.75
CA GLU A 52 12.31 -0.67 -17.41
C GLU A 52 11.71 0.67 -16.96
N ILE A 53 11.58 1.64 -17.86
CA ILE A 53 10.90 2.92 -17.58
C ILE A 53 9.43 2.68 -17.19
N ASN A 54 8.75 1.75 -17.88
CA ASN A 54 7.38 1.38 -17.54
C ASN A 54 7.30 0.75 -16.14
N HIS A 55 8.23 -0.14 -15.78
CA HIS A 55 8.28 -0.71 -14.43
C HIS A 55 8.54 0.36 -13.35
N GLN A 56 9.49 1.27 -13.59
CA GLN A 56 9.78 2.39 -12.67
C GLN A 56 8.55 3.27 -12.45
N SER A 57 7.81 3.58 -13.52
CA SER A 57 6.58 4.40 -13.44
C SER A 57 5.45 3.72 -12.67
N LEU A 58 5.35 2.40 -12.74
CA LEU A 58 4.38 1.62 -11.95
C LEU A 58 4.72 1.64 -10.46
N TYR A 59 5.99 1.43 -10.10
CA TYR A 59 6.42 1.54 -8.71
C TYR A 59 6.17 2.94 -8.12
N GLN A 60 6.46 3.99 -8.90
CA GLN A 60 6.15 5.36 -8.49
C GLN A 60 4.66 5.60 -8.31
N SER A 61 3.83 5.06 -9.22
CA SER A 61 2.36 5.18 -9.13
C SER A 61 1.81 4.45 -7.91
N ILE A 62 2.29 3.24 -7.62
CA ILE A 62 1.89 2.48 -6.42
C ILE A 62 2.32 3.22 -5.16
N ALA A 63 3.58 3.67 -5.08
CA ALA A 63 4.08 4.42 -3.93
C ALA A 63 3.26 5.71 -3.69
N HIS A 64 2.91 6.41 -4.76
CA HIS A 64 2.08 7.60 -4.68
C HIS A 64 0.63 7.29 -4.26
N ILE A 65 0.03 6.19 -4.72
CA ILE A 65 -1.28 5.72 -4.26
C ILE A 65 -1.22 5.36 -2.78
N THR A 66 -0.23 4.57 -2.34
CA THR A 66 -0.02 4.21 -0.94
C THR A 66 0.13 5.46 -0.07
N ALA A 67 0.99 6.39 -0.46
CA ALA A 67 1.19 7.64 0.27
C ALA A 67 -0.09 8.48 0.36
N LYS A 68 -0.90 8.54 -0.70
CA LYS A 68 -2.20 9.23 -0.68
C LYS A 68 -3.22 8.52 0.19
N VAL A 69 -3.28 7.19 0.16
CA VAL A 69 -4.12 6.39 1.05
C VAL A 69 -3.73 6.63 2.50
N ASP A 70 -2.44 6.59 2.83
CA ASP A 70 -1.93 6.89 4.17
C ASP A 70 -2.24 8.33 4.59
N LEU A 71 -2.11 9.31 3.68
CA LEU A 71 -2.48 10.70 3.94
C LEU A 71 -3.98 10.84 4.24
N ILE A 72 -4.82 10.16 3.45
CA ILE A 72 -6.27 10.14 3.67
C ILE A 72 -6.60 9.47 5.00
N TYR A 73 -5.91 8.39 5.32
CA TYR A 73 -6.13 7.63 6.53
C TYR A 73 -5.72 8.42 7.79
N CYS A 74 -4.51 8.97 7.78
CA CYS A 74 -3.92 9.67 8.93
C CYS A 74 -4.44 11.10 9.10
N ASN A 75 -4.78 11.82 8.02
CA ASN A 75 -5.19 13.23 8.10
C ASN A 75 -6.68 13.46 7.82
N THR A 76 -7.42 12.48 7.29
CA THR A 76 -8.85 12.62 6.97
C THR A 76 -9.69 11.44 7.44
N LEU A 77 -9.51 11.00 8.69
CA LEU A 77 -10.64 10.48 9.45
C LEU A 77 -11.70 11.59 9.52
N LYS A 78 -12.55 11.70 8.49
CA LYS A 78 -13.64 12.70 8.42
C LYS A 78 -14.53 12.61 9.65
N ASN A 79 -14.62 11.40 10.22
CA ASN A 79 -15.51 11.03 11.30
C ASN A 79 -14.73 10.20 12.34
N PRO A 80 -13.87 10.83 13.16
CA PRO A 80 -13.19 10.11 14.23
C PRO A 80 -14.23 9.52 15.18
N VAL A 81 -14.05 8.29 15.66
CA VAL A 81 -15.02 7.62 16.56
C VAL A 81 -14.93 8.11 18.01
N VAL A 82 -13.83 8.79 18.34
CA VAL A 82 -13.51 9.30 19.67
C VAL A 82 -12.99 10.73 19.55
N MET A 83 -13.31 11.59 20.52
CA MET A 83 -12.84 12.97 20.54
C MET A 83 -11.33 13.05 20.83
N ALA A 84 -10.64 13.95 20.11
CA ALA A 84 -9.19 14.14 20.26
C ALA A 84 -8.79 14.88 21.55
N ARG A 85 -9.74 15.54 22.24
CA ARG A 85 -9.49 16.31 23.46
C ARG A 85 -10.11 15.61 24.66
N SER A 86 -9.43 15.68 25.80
CA SER A 86 -9.93 15.21 27.09
C SER A 86 -11.12 16.08 27.56
N PRO A 87 -12.17 15.50 28.17
CA PRO A 87 -12.37 14.07 28.43
C PRO A 87 -12.63 13.29 27.14
N VAL A 88 -11.98 12.13 27.01
CA VAL A 88 -12.09 11.27 25.83
C VAL A 88 -13.48 10.64 25.81
N SER A 89 -14.35 11.13 24.94
CA SER A 89 -15.71 10.60 24.75
C SER A 89 -15.93 10.13 23.32
N LEU A 90 -17.00 9.37 23.11
CA LEU A 90 -17.46 8.99 21.78
C LEU A 90 -17.94 10.23 21.03
N THR A 91 -17.66 10.26 19.72
CA THR A 91 -18.31 11.20 18.79
C THR A 91 -19.65 10.63 18.33
N GLU A 92 -20.42 11.39 17.55
CA GLU A 92 -21.66 10.89 16.95
C GLU A 92 -21.44 9.61 16.13
N THR A 93 -20.34 9.53 15.39
CA THR A 93 -19.96 8.31 14.66
C THR A 93 -19.62 7.15 15.59
N GLY A 94 -18.94 7.42 16.71
CA GLY A 94 -18.69 6.42 17.75
C GLY A 94 -19.96 5.88 18.40
N ILE A 95 -20.95 6.75 18.64
CA ILE A 95 -22.26 6.35 19.18
C ILE A 95 -23.02 5.48 18.18
N GLN A 96 -23.05 5.87 16.91
CA GLN A 96 -23.68 5.06 15.85
C GLN A 96 -23.00 3.70 15.69
N ALA A 97 -21.66 3.68 15.68
CA ALA A 97 -20.87 2.46 15.61
C ALA A 97 -21.19 1.51 16.78
N ASN A 98 -21.23 2.05 18.00
CA ASN A 98 -21.62 1.29 19.18
C ASN A 98 -23.03 0.70 19.04
N GLY A 99 -24.00 1.48 18.56
CA GLY A 99 -25.37 1.01 18.34
C GLY A 99 -25.49 -0.12 17.30
N VAL A 100 -24.69 -0.09 16.24
CA VAL A 100 -24.70 -1.12 15.19
C VAL A 100 -24.02 -2.41 15.66
N ILE A 101 -22.87 -2.27 16.31
CA ILE A 101 -22.02 -3.40 16.72
C ILE A 101 -22.54 -4.03 18.02
N GLY A 102 -23.08 -3.21 18.93
CA GLY A 102 -23.55 -3.60 20.26
C GLY A 102 -22.42 -3.70 21.28
N LEU A 103 -21.46 -2.77 21.28
CA LEU A 103 -20.28 -2.86 22.16
C LEU A 103 -20.62 -2.68 23.64
N ASP A 104 -21.72 -2.01 23.99
CA ASP A 104 -22.23 -1.98 25.36
C ASP A 104 -22.51 -3.39 25.90
N ALA A 105 -23.16 -4.24 25.11
CA ALA A 105 -23.47 -5.61 25.51
C ALA A 105 -22.20 -6.47 25.64
N VAL A 106 -21.23 -6.24 24.76
CA VAL A 106 -19.91 -6.88 24.82
C VAL A 106 -19.18 -6.47 26.09
N LEU A 107 -19.19 -5.18 26.43
CA LEU A 107 -18.59 -4.66 27.65
C LEU A 107 -19.24 -5.31 28.87
N GLN A 108 -20.57 -5.31 28.96
CA GLN A 108 -21.27 -5.89 30.11
C GLN A 108 -20.98 -7.40 30.27
N ARG A 109 -20.90 -8.14 29.16
CA ARG A 109 -20.56 -9.57 29.15
C ARG A 109 -19.14 -9.83 29.66
N GLU A 110 -18.18 -9.02 29.24
CA GLU A 110 -16.75 -9.26 29.48
C GLU A 110 -16.15 -8.33 30.55
N PHE A 111 -16.98 -7.54 31.24
CA PHE A 111 -16.54 -6.44 32.09
C PHE A 111 -15.54 -6.90 33.16
N SER A 112 -15.87 -7.96 33.90
CA SER A 112 -15.02 -8.48 34.99
C SER A 112 -13.64 -8.90 34.49
N LYS A 113 -13.55 -9.46 33.29
CA LYS A 113 -12.27 -9.83 32.66
C LYS A 113 -11.46 -8.60 32.27
N LEU A 114 -12.12 -7.60 31.68
CA LEU A 114 -11.48 -6.35 31.26
C LEU A 114 -11.01 -5.52 32.45
N GLU A 115 -11.84 -5.39 33.48
CA GLU A 115 -11.51 -4.76 34.76
C GLU A 115 -10.27 -5.42 35.38
N GLY A 116 -10.23 -6.75 35.45
CA GLY A 116 -9.07 -7.49 35.97
C GLY A 116 -7.80 -7.25 35.16
N LEU A 117 -7.91 -7.03 33.84
CA LEU A 117 -6.76 -6.71 32.98
C LEU A 117 -6.26 -5.28 33.17
N VAL A 118 -7.16 -4.32 33.40
CA VAL A 118 -6.82 -2.93 33.73
C VAL A 118 -6.22 -2.83 35.13
N GLY A 119 -6.80 -3.54 36.10
CA GLY A 119 -6.37 -3.54 37.50
C GLY A 119 -4.96 -4.08 37.75
N LYS A 120 -4.42 -4.92 36.85
CA LYS A 120 -3.04 -5.43 36.93
C LYS A 120 -1.96 -4.34 36.96
N ASN A 121 -2.24 -3.20 36.35
CA ASN A 121 -1.34 -2.06 36.31
C ASN A 121 -1.66 -1.00 37.37
N ILE A 122 -2.60 -1.28 38.29
CA ILE A 122 -3.02 -0.43 39.41
C ILE A 122 -3.17 1.05 38.98
N PRO A 123 -4.04 1.36 38.00
CA PRO A 123 -4.23 2.73 37.57
C PRO A 123 -4.82 3.54 38.74
N THR A 124 -4.16 4.65 39.09
CA THR A 124 -4.54 5.44 40.28
C THR A 124 -5.24 6.73 39.88
N THR A 125 -4.89 7.30 38.72
CA THR A 125 -5.50 8.53 38.19
C THR A 125 -6.48 8.26 37.06
N SER A 126 -7.38 9.22 36.78
CA SER A 126 -8.29 9.13 35.62
C SER A 126 -7.55 8.95 34.30
N TYR A 127 -6.34 9.52 34.18
CA TYR A 127 -5.49 9.39 33.00
C TYR A 127 -4.89 7.98 32.87
N ASP A 128 -4.48 7.38 34.00
CA ASP A 128 -3.99 5.99 33.99
C ASP A 128 -5.12 5.03 33.63
N ILE A 129 -6.32 5.26 34.18
CA ILE A 129 -7.51 4.47 33.86
C ILE A 129 -7.82 4.58 32.36
N GLN A 130 -7.78 5.79 31.80
CA GLN A 130 -7.97 5.98 30.36
C GLN A 130 -6.92 5.23 29.55
N THR A 131 -5.64 5.45 29.84
CA THR A 131 -4.53 4.86 29.08
C THR A 131 -4.59 3.34 29.09
N GLU A 132 -4.82 2.74 30.27
CA GLU A 132 -4.94 1.30 30.40
C GLU A 132 -6.22 0.75 29.80
N SER A 133 -7.35 1.46 29.88
CA SER A 133 -8.60 1.05 29.23
C SER A 133 -8.46 0.99 27.72
N MET A 134 -7.83 2.01 27.10
CA MET A 134 -7.55 2.01 25.67
C MET A 134 -6.62 0.87 25.27
N ARG A 135 -5.53 0.67 26.03
CA ARG A 135 -4.55 -0.40 25.76
C ARG A 135 -5.17 -1.80 25.86
N VAL A 136 -6.01 -2.03 26.88
CA VAL A 136 -6.69 -3.32 27.09
C VAL A 136 -7.74 -3.55 26.01
N ALA A 137 -8.52 -2.53 25.67
CA ALA A 137 -9.51 -2.63 24.60
C ALA A 137 -8.84 -2.98 23.27
N ASP A 138 -7.77 -2.28 22.88
CA ASP A 138 -7.05 -2.53 21.62
C ASP A 138 -6.48 -3.96 21.55
N LYS A 139 -5.88 -4.43 22.64
CA LYS A 139 -5.30 -5.78 22.70
C LYS A 139 -6.35 -6.89 22.63
N CYS A 140 -7.52 -6.68 23.20
CA CYS A 140 -8.53 -7.73 23.36
C CYS A 140 -9.70 -7.62 22.37
N PHE A 141 -9.83 -6.51 21.63
CA PHE A 141 -11.03 -6.19 20.84
C PHE A 141 -11.55 -7.36 20.00
N THR A 142 -10.71 -7.92 19.13
CA THR A 142 -11.11 -9.00 18.21
C THR A 142 -11.40 -10.32 18.92
N GLN A 143 -10.88 -10.52 20.13
CA GLN A 143 -11.05 -11.76 20.91
C GLN A 143 -12.32 -11.73 21.77
N LEU A 144 -12.89 -10.55 22.02
CA LEU A 144 -14.10 -10.38 22.85
C LEU A 144 -15.38 -10.43 22.02
N LEU A 145 -15.28 -10.19 20.71
CA LEU A 145 -16.39 -10.19 19.78
C LEU A 145 -16.71 -11.62 19.33
N THR A 146 -17.99 -11.94 19.31
CA THR A 146 -18.51 -13.10 18.57
C THR A 146 -18.36 -12.90 17.06
N ASP A 147 -18.44 -13.98 16.28
CA ASP A 147 -18.34 -13.87 14.81
C ASP A 147 -19.38 -12.91 14.21
N ALA A 148 -20.60 -12.88 14.79
CA ALA A 148 -21.65 -11.98 14.35
C ALA A 148 -21.36 -10.50 14.70
N GLU A 149 -20.82 -10.23 15.89
CA GLU A 149 -20.39 -8.88 16.29
C GLU A 149 -19.19 -8.41 15.45
N LEU A 150 -18.24 -9.31 15.20
CA LEU A 150 -17.05 -9.05 14.38
C LEU A 150 -17.43 -8.73 12.93
N ASN A 151 -18.38 -9.46 12.35
CA ASN A 151 -18.87 -9.18 11.00
C ASN A 151 -19.56 -7.82 10.92
N ARG A 152 -20.40 -7.47 11.90
CA ARG A 152 -21.02 -6.13 11.98
C ARG A 152 -19.98 -5.02 12.11
N ALA A 153 -18.93 -5.23 12.91
CA ALA A 153 -17.83 -4.28 13.06
C ALA A 153 -17.06 -4.10 11.74
N LYS A 154 -16.76 -5.19 11.03
CA LYS A 154 -16.13 -5.15 9.69
C LYS A 154 -17.00 -4.41 8.67
N ASP A 155 -18.29 -4.72 8.62
CA ASP A 155 -19.23 -4.08 7.70
C ASP A 155 -19.35 -2.58 7.97
N PHE A 156 -19.41 -2.19 9.24
CA PHE A 156 -19.43 -0.79 9.63
C PHE A 156 -18.12 -0.10 9.20
N ALA A 157 -16.97 -0.66 9.59
CA ALA A 157 -15.65 -0.12 9.28
C ALA A 157 -15.46 0.07 7.77
N PHE A 158 -15.85 -0.92 6.96
CA PHE A 158 -15.80 -0.84 5.51
C PHE A 158 -16.69 0.27 4.94
N LYS A 159 -17.93 0.40 5.43
CA LYS A 159 -18.87 1.43 4.97
C LYS A 159 -18.43 2.85 5.31
N THR A 160 -17.81 3.03 6.48
CA THR A 160 -17.41 4.35 6.98
C THR A 160 -15.96 4.70 6.65
N GLY A 161 -15.21 3.79 6.01
CA GLY A 161 -13.79 3.97 5.70
C GLY A 161 -12.89 4.00 6.94
N LEU A 162 -13.29 3.29 8.00
CA LEU A 162 -12.50 3.13 9.23
C LEU A 162 -11.74 1.81 9.18
N ARG A 163 -10.63 1.72 9.91
CA ARG A 163 -10.03 0.43 10.26
C ARG A 163 -10.81 -0.21 11.38
N LEU A 164 -10.79 -1.54 11.38
CA LEU A 164 -11.39 -2.32 12.45
C LEU A 164 -10.75 -2.01 13.80
N GLU A 165 -9.42 -1.79 13.81
CA GLU A 165 -8.67 -1.43 15.01
C GLU A 165 -9.15 -0.12 15.63
N ASP A 166 -9.54 0.88 14.83
CA ASP A 166 -10.00 2.17 15.36
C ASP A 166 -11.30 2.04 16.16
N LEU A 167 -12.09 0.98 15.91
CA LEU A 167 -13.30 0.70 16.68
C LEU A 167 -12.99 0.20 18.10
N SER A 168 -11.77 -0.26 18.37
CA SER A 168 -11.33 -0.65 19.71
C SER A 168 -11.36 0.54 20.68
N SER A 169 -11.09 1.74 20.17
CA SER A 169 -11.18 3.01 20.91
C SER A 169 -12.56 3.21 21.55
N ILE A 170 -13.63 2.76 20.87
CA ILE A 170 -15.00 2.88 21.38
C ILE A 170 -15.15 2.02 22.64
N LEU A 171 -14.71 0.76 22.57
CA LEU A 171 -14.72 -0.15 23.73
C LEU A 171 -13.85 0.40 24.86
N GLY A 172 -12.71 1.02 24.54
CA GLY A 172 -11.84 1.66 25.53
C GLY A 172 -12.52 2.80 26.28
N VAL A 173 -13.28 3.65 25.58
CA VAL A 173 -14.04 4.75 26.20
C VAL A 173 -15.16 4.21 27.07
N LEU A 174 -15.90 3.20 26.60
CA LEU A 174 -16.97 2.59 27.39
C LEU A 174 -16.42 1.93 28.67
N LEU A 175 -15.30 1.22 28.56
CA LEU A 175 -14.61 0.60 29.69
C LEU A 175 -14.12 1.66 30.69
N GLN A 176 -13.50 2.72 30.21
CA GLN A 176 -13.07 3.85 31.04
C GLN A 176 -14.25 4.43 31.83
N ASN A 177 -15.35 4.74 31.14
CA ASN A 177 -16.54 5.35 31.77
C ASN A 177 -17.11 4.47 32.87
N GLU A 178 -17.19 3.15 32.63
CA GLU A 178 -17.70 2.20 33.61
C GLU A 178 -16.75 2.08 34.82
N LEU A 179 -15.43 2.07 34.61
CA LEU A 179 -14.43 2.03 35.69
C LEU A 179 -14.41 3.31 36.52
N LEU A 180 -14.52 4.48 35.89
CA LEU A 180 -14.60 5.76 36.59
C LEU A 180 -15.86 5.84 37.44
N LYS A 181 -16.99 5.38 36.90
CA LYS A 181 -18.26 5.28 37.61
C LYS A 181 -18.17 4.35 38.83
N GLN A 182 -17.58 3.17 38.69
CA GLN A 182 -17.38 2.25 39.82
C GLN A 182 -16.50 2.83 40.92
N ARG A 183 -15.49 3.62 40.55
CA ARG A 183 -14.56 4.25 41.50
C ARG A 183 -15.06 5.56 42.09
N ASN A 184 -16.29 5.98 41.76
CA ASN A 184 -16.85 7.28 42.12
C ASN A 184 -15.97 8.47 41.70
N ILE A 185 -15.22 8.32 40.61
CA ILE A 185 -14.43 9.40 40.02
C ILE A 185 -15.33 10.03 38.94
N CYS A 186 -15.92 11.19 39.25
CA CYS A 186 -16.77 11.91 38.28
C CYS A 186 -15.99 12.27 37.00
N LEU A 187 -16.67 12.12 35.86
CA LEU A 187 -16.27 12.64 34.55
C LEU A 187 -16.55 14.15 34.46
#